data_AF-A0A929SLD3-F1
#
_entry.id   AF-A0A929SLD3-F1
#
_cell.length_a   1.000
_cell.length_b   1.000
_cell.length_c   1.000
_cell.angle_alpha   90.00
_cell.angle_beta   90.00
_cell.angle_gamma   90.00
#
_symmetry.space_group_name_H-M   'P 1'
#
loop_
_entity.id
_entity.type
_entity.pdbx_description
1 polymer ?
#
loop_
_entity_poly.entity_id
_entity_poly.type
_entity_poly.pdbx_seq_one_letter_code
_entity_poly.pdbx_strand_id
1 'polypeptide(L)'
;ISKSEKLYNCDLGKIFNVKSVQIHDEDTPLAQAPNRVALSLDAKTSELEKGQILTKKGFFRGFNEADCTFSGEISHNQDVLFCVGSKQSAAKALILKELPSGEKLVSFKFDKTMFLKFDEPFVCLSNSRVIGGGRVLNAVVEPLKKQSKAVLLTALLKRNFTEAFKILSLFHKHGFGLFSAYQRFGMEYDEAVKIARGIEGTYFDEANLCVYDLSAIEDVKSLIKFIVSKNDYAIFSPASIALKLSWASEELAARALSELERGGIVSKKGGVYVKSGVDFDALKQSLENRIFDLIKKGGIAPLAPYNVYDELEIDRSSGDDALKKLTYAKKVVRLAHNL
;
A
#
# COMPACT_ATOMS: atom_id res chain seq x y z
N ILE A 1 21.44 -4.35 14.40
CA ILE A 1 20.76 -3.90 15.63
C ILE A 1 21.81 -3.28 16.54
N SER A 2 21.65 -2.03 16.93
CA SER A 2 22.59 -1.34 17.81
C SER A 2 21.96 -0.97 19.16
N LYS A 3 22.80 -0.65 20.14
CA LYS A 3 22.36 -0.02 21.38
C LYS A 3 21.58 1.28 21.08
N SER A 4 20.55 1.55 21.88
CA SER A 4 19.63 2.68 21.75
C SER A 4 18.73 2.67 20.50
N GLU A 5 18.78 1.62 19.68
CA GLU A 5 17.83 1.44 18.58
C GLU A 5 16.43 1.12 19.12
N LYS A 6 15.39 1.55 18.40
CA LYS A 6 13.99 1.21 18.67
C LYS A 6 13.58 0.02 17.80
N LEU A 7 13.17 -1.07 18.45
CA LEU A 7 12.64 -2.26 17.80
C LEU A 7 11.15 -2.37 18.00
N TYR A 8 10.42 -2.63 16.93
CA TYR A 8 9.00 -2.94 16.94
C TYR A 8 8.79 -4.43 17.08
N ASN A 9 8.01 -4.85 18.08
CA ASN A 9 7.52 -6.21 18.20
C ASN A 9 6.23 -6.35 17.39
N CYS A 10 6.31 -7.12 16.31
CA CYS A 10 5.20 -7.33 15.37
C CYS A 10 3.96 -7.91 16.04
N ASP A 11 4.16 -8.89 16.91
CA ASP A 11 3.09 -9.65 17.57
C ASP A 11 2.37 -8.82 18.64
N LEU A 12 3.10 -7.98 19.37
CA LEU A 12 2.53 -7.13 20.43
C LEU A 12 2.05 -5.75 19.93
N GLY A 13 2.48 -5.32 18.74
CA GLY A 13 2.20 -3.98 18.25
C GLY A 13 2.90 -2.86 19.03
N LYS A 14 4.01 -3.17 19.72
CA LYS A 14 4.71 -2.27 20.65
C LYS A 14 6.14 -1.98 20.20
N ILE A 15 6.66 -0.83 20.59
CA ILE A 15 8.07 -0.44 20.37
C ILE A 15 8.82 -0.59 21.70
N PHE A 16 10.00 -1.19 21.63
CA PHE A 16 10.95 -1.32 22.72
C PHE A 16 12.28 -0.65 22.37
N ASN A 17 12.93 -0.03 23.35
CA ASN A 17 14.27 0.50 23.25
C ASN A 17 15.31 -0.57 23.62
N VAL A 18 16.36 -0.70 22.81
CA VAL A 18 17.49 -1.58 23.08
C VAL A 18 18.45 -0.93 24.07
N LYS A 19 18.59 -1.51 25.27
CA LYS A 19 19.49 -1.05 26.33
C LYS A 19 20.92 -1.55 26.16
N SER A 20 21.08 -2.80 25.73
CA SER A 20 22.37 -3.42 25.44
C SER A 20 22.22 -4.52 24.40
N VAL A 21 23.34 -4.85 23.76
CA VAL A 21 23.45 -5.87 22.71
C VAL A 21 24.66 -6.73 23.03
N GLN A 22 24.49 -8.04 23.09
CA GLN A 22 25.55 -8.99 23.39
C GLN A 22 25.62 -10.10 22.34
N ILE A 23 26.83 -10.49 21.97
CA ILE A 23 27.13 -11.65 21.11
C ILE A 23 28.20 -12.47 21.83
N HIS A 24 27.96 -13.77 22.01
CA HIS A 24 28.89 -14.68 22.70
C HIS A 24 29.35 -14.14 24.08
N ASP A 25 28.41 -13.63 24.87
CA ASP A 25 28.62 -13.07 26.21
C ASP A 25 29.49 -11.79 26.26
N GLU A 26 29.77 -11.19 25.11
CA GLU A 26 30.49 -9.91 25.00
C GLU A 26 29.55 -8.78 24.57
N ASP A 27 29.62 -7.65 25.29
CA ASP A 27 28.91 -6.41 24.91
C ASP A 27 29.47 -5.88 23.58
N THR A 28 28.57 -5.64 22.63
CA THR A 28 28.92 -5.06 21.32
C THR A 28 28.07 -3.82 21.03
N PRO A 29 28.62 -2.77 20.38
CA PRO A 29 27.82 -1.63 19.95
C PRO A 29 26.83 -1.99 18.83
N LEU A 30 27.10 -3.06 18.06
CA LEU A 30 26.33 -3.43 16.88
C LEU A 30 26.33 -4.96 16.69
N ALA A 31 25.12 -5.51 16.53
CA ALA A 31 24.92 -6.88 16.07
C ALA A 31 24.45 -6.92 14.61
N GLN A 32 25.05 -7.83 13.84
CA GLN A 32 24.68 -8.15 12.46
C GLN A 32 24.24 -9.61 12.36
N ALA A 33 23.37 -9.91 11.39
CA ALA A 33 23.05 -11.29 11.04
C ALA A 33 24.33 -12.00 10.52
N PRO A 34 24.51 -13.32 10.76
CA PRO A 34 23.54 -14.26 11.32
C PRO A 34 23.72 -14.56 12.82
N ASN A 35 24.32 -13.65 13.60
CA ASN A 35 24.66 -13.92 15.00
C ASN A 35 23.42 -14.21 15.88
N ARG A 36 23.59 -15.09 16.88
CA ARG A 36 22.66 -15.18 18.01
C ARG A 36 22.96 -14.03 18.96
N VAL A 37 21.96 -13.18 19.19
CA VAL A 37 22.12 -11.93 19.93
C VAL A 37 21.28 -11.98 21.20
N ALA A 38 21.89 -11.64 22.33
CA ALA A 38 21.14 -11.30 23.54
C ALA A 38 20.86 -9.79 23.54
N LEU A 39 19.59 -9.42 23.65
CA LEU A 39 19.13 -8.03 23.65
C LEU A 39 18.52 -7.73 25.02
N SER A 40 19.00 -6.68 25.67
CA SER A 40 18.29 -6.09 26.80
C SER A 40 17.31 -5.05 26.28
N LEU A 41 16.02 -5.24 26.58
CA LEU A 41 14.93 -4.35 26.16
C LEU A 41 14.32 -3.65 27.38
N ASP A 42 13.66 -2.52 27.18
CA ASP A 42 12.76 -1.90 28.15
C ASP A 42 11.36 -2.54 28.18
N ALA A 43 11.31 -3.87 28.13
CA ALA A 43 10.09 -4.68 28.16
C ALA A 43 9.93 -5.40 29.51
N LYS A 44 8.70 -5.77 29.86
CA LYS A 44 8.47 -6.73 30.95
C LYS A 44 8.74 -8.14 30.42
N THR A 45 9.56 -8.93 31.11
CA THR A 45 9.86 -10.31 30.67
C THR A 45 8.61 -11.16 30.45
N SER A 46 7.56 -10.93 31.25
CA SER A 46 6.27 -11.62 31.15
C SER A 46 5.49 -11.35 29.86
N GLU A 47 5.84 -10.31 29.08
CA GLU A 47 5.15 -10.01 27.81
C GLU A 47 5.90 -10.56 26.59
N LEU A 48 7.14 -11.04 26.77
CA LEU A 48 7.97 -11.56 25.70
C LEU A 48 7.89 -13.09 25.65
N GLU A 49 7.53 -13.61 24.48
CA GLU A 49 7.34 -15.03 24.25
C GLU A 49 8.17 -15.53 23.06
N LYS A 50 8.51 -16.83 23.09
CA LYS A 50 9.16 -17.49 21.97
C LYS A 50 8.30 -17.38 20.71
N GLY A 51 8.94 -17.08 19.58
CA GLY A 51 8.26 -16.95 18.29
C GLY A 51 7.81 -15.53 17.95
N GLN A 52 7.92 -14.56 18.87
CA GLN A 52 7.68 -13.16 18.56
C GLN A 52 8.79 -12.58 17.68
N ILE A 53 8.44 -11.63 16.79
CA ILE A 53 9.37 -11.00 15.86
C ILE A 53 9.65 -9.55 16.25
N LEU A 54 10.94 -9.23 16.35
CA LEU A 54 11.45 -7.86 16.52
C LEU A 54 12.01 -7.34 15.20
N THR A 55 11.61 -6.15 14.79
CA THR A 55 12.03 -5.55 13.52
C THR A 55 11.97 -4.02 13.56
N LYS A 56 12.42 -3.35 12.51
CA LYS A 56 12.08 -1.92 12.31
C LYS A 56 10.61 -1.81 11.92
N LYS A 57 9.92 -0.80 12.46
CA LYS A 57 8.49 -0.58 12.17
C LYS A 57 8.27 -0.46 10.66
N GLY A 58 7.29 -1.19 10.14
CA GLY A 58 6.90 -1.16 8.72
C GLY A 58 7.53 -2.24 7.82
N PHE A 59 8.50 -3.02 8.30
CA PHE A 59 9.16 -4.06 7.49
C PHE A 59 8.29 -5.30 7.24
N PHE A 60 7.43 -5.66 8.20
CA PHE A 60 6.58 -6.84 8.12
C PHE A 60 5.12 -6.45 8.34
N ARG A 61 4.24 -7.04 7.54
CA ARG A 61 2.79 -7.07 7.76
C ARG A 61 2.36 -8.48 8.11
N GLY A 62 1.40 -8.60 9.02
CA GLY A 62 0.90 -9.88 9.48
C GLY A 62 -0.30 -10.33 8.67
N PHE A 63 -0.36 -11.63 8.34
CA PHE A 63 -1.48 -12.25 7.64
C PHE A 63 -1.86 -13.58 8.27
N ASN A 64 -3.11 -13.99 8.09
CA ASN A 64 -3.63 -15.30 8.52
C ASN A 64 -3.62 -16.33 7.38
N GLU A 65 -2.98 -16.01 6.26
CA GLU A 65 -2.81 -16.93 5.14
C GLU A 65 -1.46 -16.66 4.46
N ALA A 66 -0.82 -17.72 4.00
CA ALA A 66 0.35 -17.63 3.14
C ALA A 66 0.37 -18.76 2.12
N ASP A 67 0.98 -18.48 0.97
CA ASP A 67 1.13 -19.43 -0.11
C ASP A 67 2.56 -19.94 -0.19
N CYS A 68 2.71 -21.24 -0.35
CA CYS A 68 3.97 -21.95 -0.17
C CYS A 68 4.18 -23.01 -1.25
N THR A 69 5.44 -23.39 -1.47
CA THR A 69 5.75 -24.74 -1.93
C THR A 69 5.69 -25.72 -0.78
N PHE A 70 5.42 -26.98 -1.08
CA PHE A 70 5.41 -28.05 -0.10
C PHE A 70 5.88 -29.37 -0.72
N SER A 71 6.81 -30.02 -0.04
CA SER A 71 7.39 -31.32 -0.40
C SER A 71 7.11 -32.29 0.76
N GLY A 72 6.38 -33.35 0.46
CA GLY A 72 5.93 -34.35 1.44
C GLY A 72 4.47 -34.79 1.26
N GLU A 73 3.97 -35.52 2.25
CA GLU A 73 2.63 -36.10 2.26
C GLU A 73 1.65 -35.17 2.97
N ILE A 74 0.80 -34.51 2.19
CA ILE A 74 -0.26 -33.63 2.69
C ILE A 74 -1.51 -33.81 1.83
N SER A 75 -2.67 -33.84 2.49
CA SER A 75 -3.98 -33.91 1.86
C SER A 75 -4.66 -32.53 1.83
N HIS A 76 -5.57 -32.33 0.87
CA HIS A 76 -6.36 -31.11 0.81
C HIS A 76 -7.27 -31.00 2.05
N ASN A 77 -7.41 -29.80 2.61
CA ASN A 77 -8.12 -29.49 3.86
C ASN A 77 -7.56 -30.12 5.13
N GLN A 78 -6.38 -30.73 5.08
CA GLN A 78 -5.73 -31.31 6.26
C GLN A 78 -5.32 -30.20 7.26
N ASP A 79 -5.60 -30.45 8.54
CA ASP A 79 -5.10 -29.62 9.63
C ASP A 79 -3.67 -30.05 9.98
N VAL A 80 -2.76 -29.09 10.12
CA VAL A 80 -1.34 -29.28 10.39
C VAL A 80 -0.84 -28.26 11.40
N LEU A 81 0.29 -28.55 12.04
CA LEU A 81 1.05 -27.55 12.79
C LEU A 81 2.19 -27.01 11.91
N PHE A 82 2.07 -25.76 11.48
CA PHE A 82 3.06 -25.07 10.66
C PHE A 82 4.16 -24.48 11.56
N CYS A 83 5.41 -24.86 11.32
CA CYS A 83 6.56 -24.46 12.14
C CYS A 83 7.56 -23.67 11.29
N VAL A 84 7.86 -22.43 11.70
CA VAL A 84 8.76 -21.51 10.99
C VAL A 84 9.60 -20.72 11.99
N GLY A 85 10.92 -20.74 11.80
CA GLY A 85 11.85 -20.20 12.79
C GLY A 85 11.57 -20.76 14.19
N SER A 86 11.22 -19.90 15.14
CA SER A 86 10.82 -20.29 16.50
C SER A 86 9.31 -20.27 16.76
N LYS A 87 8.49 -19.93 15.75
CA LYS A 87 7.04 -19.80 15.85
C LYS A 87 6.34 -21.05 15.30
N GLN A 88 5.20 -21.38 15.91
CA GLN A 88 4.32 -22.48 15.47
C GLN A 88 2.89 -21.97 15.39
N SER A 89 2.09 -22.43 14.42
CA SER A 89 0.68 -22.06 14.25
C SER A 89 -0.11 -23.26 13.74
N ALA A 90 -1.33 -23.47 14.24
CA ALA A 90 -2.23 -24.41 13.58
C ALA A 90 -2.64 -23.84 12.24
N ALA A 91 -2.71 -24.69 11.22
CA ALA A 91 -3.04 -24.27 9.86
C ALA A 91 -3.86 -25.31 9.11
N LYS A 92 -4.74 -24.84 8.22
CA LYS A 92 -5.42 -25.68 7.24
C LYS A 92 -4.72 -25.61 5.90
N ALA A 93 -4.36 -26.76 5.33
CA ALA A 93 -3.65 -26.86 4.07
C ALA A 93 -4.60 -26.96 2.87
N LEU A 94 -4.56 -25.98 1.97
CA LEU A 94 -5.36 -25.95 0.75
C LEU A 94 -4.47 -26.14 -0.48
N ILE A 95 -4.45 -27.36 -1.02
CA ILE A 95 -3.69 -27.68 -2.23
C ILE A 95 -4.24 -26.89 -3.44
N LEU A 96 -3.38 -26.08 -4.04
CA LEU A 96 -3.67 -25.26 -5.21
C LEU A 96 -3.35 -26.01 -6.51
N LYS A 97 -2.17 -26.62 -6.57
CA LYS A 97 -1.65 -27.29 -7.77
C LYS A 97 -0.52 -28.25 -7.37
N GLU A 98 -0.45 -29.39 -8.03
CA GLU A 98 0.71 -30.29 -7.98
C GLU A 98 1.63 -29.98 -9.16
N LEU A 99 2.93 -29.91 -8.89
CA LEU A 99 3.96 -29.61 -9.88
C LEU A 99 4.52 -30.92 -10.47
N PRO A 100 5.07 -30.90 -11.69
CA PRO A 100 5.70 -32.08 -12.29
C PRO A 100 6.86 -32.67 -11.46
N SER A 101 7.46 -31.88 -10.57
CA SER A 101 8.50 -32.31 -9.63
C SER A 101 7.95 -33.16 -8.46
N GLY A 102 6.64 -33.28 -8.30
CA GLY A 102 5.98 -33.87 -7.13
C GLY A 102 5.78 -32.90 -5.97
N GLU A 103 6.35 -31.69 -6.03
CA GLU A 103 6.06 -30.63 -5.07
C GLU A 103 4.64 -30.06 -5.28
N LYS A 104 4.05 -29.53 -4.22
CA LYS A 104 2.70 -28.95 -4.23
C LYS A 104 2.77 -27.44 -3.96
N LEU A 105 1.96 -26.68 -4.68
CA LEU A 105 1.61 -25.32 -4.30
C LEU A 105 0.43 -25.38 -3.32
N VAL A 106 0.59 -24.79 -2.14
CA VAL A 106 -0.37 -24.90 -1.03
C VAL A 106 -0.61 -23.53 -0.42
N SER A 107 -1.88 -23.16 -0.20
CA SER A 107 -2.24 -22.07 0.70
C SER A 107 -2.44 -22.63 2.10
N PHE A 108 -1.73 -22.08 3.08
CA PHE A 108 -1.97 -22.38 4.50
C PHE A 108 -2.80 -21.27 5.12
N LYS A 109 -3.92 -21.63 5.74
CA LYS A 109 -4.76 -20.72 6.52
C LYS A 109 -4.46 -20.91 8.00
N PHE A 110 -3.90 -19.91 8.64
CA PHE A 110 -3.45 -19.93 10.03
C PHE A 110 -4.59 -19.55 10.99
N ASP A 111 -4.54 -20.12 12.18
CA ASP A 111 -5.41 -19.77 13.31
C ASP A 111 -5.04 -18.44 13.98
N LYS A 112 -3.84 -17.92 13.71
CA LYS A 112 -3.35 -16.63 14.20
C LYS A 112 -2.53 -15.90 13.15
N THR A 113 -2.28 -14.62 13.41
CA THR A 113 -1.45 -13.78 12.55
C THR A 113 0.00 -14.27 12.51
N MET A 114 0.50 -14.46 11.29
CA MET A 114 1.86 -14.84 10.98
C MET A 114 2.57 -13.71 10.24
N PHE A 115 3.83 -13.45 10.59
CA PHE A 115 4.68 -12.45 9.95
C PHE A 115 5.77 -13.18 9.17
N LEU A 116 5.39 -13.71 8.01
CA LEU A 116 6.27 -14.50 7.16
C LEU A 116 6.98 -13.62 6.14
N LYS A 117 8.03 -14.14 5.52
CA LYS A 117 8.65 -13.53 4.34
C LYS A 117 8.84 -14.52 3.20
N PHE A 118 9.06 -13.97 2.02
CA PHE A 118 9.47 -14.73 0.85
C PHE A 118 10.69 -15.62 1.15
N ASP A 119 10.64 -16.81 0.56
CA ASP A 119 11.69 -17.80 0.60
C ASP A 119 12.05 -18.29 2.02
N GLU A 120 11.14 -18.09 2.98
CA GLU A 120 11.33 -18.56 4.35
C GLU A 120 11.06 -20.06 4.45
N PRO A 121 12.01 -20.86 4.98
CA PRO A 121 11.81 -22.30 5.13
C PRO A 121 10.89 -22.61 6.29
N PHE A 122 10.06 -23.64 6.13
CA PHE A 122 9.18 -24.14 7.19
C PHE A 122 9.06 -25.66 7.12
N VAL A 123 8.55 -26.25 8.21
CA VAL A 123 8.13 -27.66 8.27
C VAL A 123 6.70 -27.77 8.79
N CYS A 124 5.98 -28.79 8.35
CA CYS A 124 4.65 -29.11 8.86
C CYS A 124 4.71 -30.40 9.68
N LEU A 125 4.01 -30.37 10.81
CA LEU A 125 3.78 -31.54 11.64
C LEU A 125 2.32 -31.99 11.51
N SER A 126 2.10 -33.30 11.52
CA SER A 126 0.79 -33.92 11.74
C SER A 126 0.97 -35.01 12.80
N ASN A 127 0.11 -35.06 13.81
CA ASN A 127 0.25 -35.99 14.94
C ASN A 127 1.66 -35.98 15.55
N SER A 128 2.23 -34.79 15.73
CA SER A 128 3.59 -34.56 16.26
C SER A 128 4.74 -35.16 15.43
N ARG A 129 4.48 -35.58 14.19
CA ARG A 129 5.49 -36.09 13.26
C ARG A 129 5.65 -35.15 12.08
N VAL A 130 6.89 -34.98 11.60
CA VAL A 130 7.16 -34.20 10.38
C VAL A 130 6.59 -34.95 9.19
N ILE A 131 5.69 -34.28 8.45
CA ILE A 131 5.08 -34.82 7.23
C ILE A 131 5.67 -34.21 5.95
N GLY A 132 6.46 -33.15 6.10
CA GLY A 132 7.08 -32.43 5.00
C GLY A 132 7.41 -30.99 5.38
N GLY A 133 7.78 -30.21 4.38
CA GLY A 133 8.12 -28.80 4.53
C GLY A 133 8.25 -28.12 3.19
N GLY A 134 8.66 -26.87 3.19
CA GLY A 134 8.82 -26.12 1.96
C GLY A 134 9.26 -24.70 2.20
N ARG A 135 8.94 -23.82 1.25
CA ARG A 135 9.30 -22.40 1.30
C ARG A 135 8.08 -21.53 1.08
N VAL A 136 8.01 -20.43 1.83
CA VAL A 136 6.99 -19.41 1.64
C VAL A 136 7.24 -18.72 0.30
N LEU A 137 6.25 -18.73 -0.58
CA LEU A 137 6.30 -18.06 -1.88
C LEU A 137 5.60 -16.71 -1.85
N ASN A 138 4.51 -16.59 -1.12
CA ASN A 138 3.81 -15.33 -0.96
C ASN A 138 3.32 -15.20 0.49
N ALA A 139 3.91 -14.24 1.20
CA ALA A 139 3.60 -13.96 2.60
C ALA A 139 2.43 -12.98 2.78
N VAL A 140 1.86 -12.48 1.68
CA VAL A 140 0.77 -11.50 1.66
C VAL A 140 -0.46 -12.13 1.02
N VAL A 141 -1.65 -11.78 1.54
CA VAL A 141 -2.91 -12.22 0.96
C VAL A 141 -3.23 -11.39 -0.27
N GLU A 142 -3.36 -12.06 -1.42
CA GLU A 142 -3.76 -11.44 -2.68
C GLU A 142 -5.22 -11.81 -3.00
N PRO A 143 -6.00 -10.90 -3.60
CA PRO A 143 -7.38 -11.16 -4.02
C PRO A 143 -7.44 -12.03 -5.29
N LEU A 144 -6.71 -13.16 -5.31
CA LEU A 144 -6.56 -14.05 -6.46
C LEU A 144 -7.39 -15.31 -6.31
N LYS A 145 -8.01 -15.73 -7.42
CA LYS A 145 -8.61 -17.07 -7.54
C LYS A 145 -7.51 -18.14 -7.64
N LYS A 146 -7.86 -19.38 -7.30
CA LYS A 146 -6.96 -20.55 -7.28
C LYS A 146 -6.04 -20.66 -8.50
N GLN A 147 -6.60 -20.54 -9.71
CA GLN A 147 -5.83 -20.65 -10.96
C GLN A 147 -4.79 -19.54 -11.10
N SER A 148 -5.19 -18.28 -10.93
CA SER A 148 -4.32 -17.11 -11.01
C SER A 148 -3.24 -17.13 -9.93
N LYS A 149 -3.61 -17.58 -8.72
CA LYS A 149 -2.67 -17.79 -7.62
C LYS A 149 -1.60 -18.82 -8.01
N ALA A 150 -1.97 -19.95 -8.58
CA ALA A 150 -1.00 -20.95 -9.03
C ALA A 150 -0.01 -20.41 -10.10
N VAL A 151 -0.47 -19.52 -10.99
CA VAL A 151 0.40 -18.85 -11.97
C VAL A 151 1.40 -17.92 -11.27
N LEU A 152 0.92 -17.05 -10.38
CA LEU A 152 1.79 -16.17 -9.58
C LEU A 152 2.85 -16.96 -8.80
N LEU A 153 2.43 -18.00 -8.08
CA LEU A 153 3.33 -18.82 -7.27
C LEU A 153 4.35 -19.56 -8.13
N THR A 154 3.99 -19.97 -9.35
CA THR A 154 4.96 -20.57 -10.29
C THR A 154 6.02 -19.56 -10.71
N ALA A 155 5.64 -18.29 -10.96
CA ALA A 155 6.59 -17.23 -11.29
C ALA A 155 7.53 -16.94 -10.09
N LEU A 156 6.97 -16.84 -8.89
CA LEU A 156 7.72 -16.61 -7.65
C LEU A 156 8.69 -17.75 -7.33
N LEU A 157 8.26 -19.01 -7.48
CA LEU A 157 9.12 -20.19 -7.31
C LEU A 157 10.32 -20.17 -8.26
N LYS A 158 10.11 -19.74 -9.50
CA LYS A 158 11.17 -19.58 -10.51
C LYS A 158 11.98 -18.29 -10.34
N ARG A 159 11.67 -17.47 -9.34
CA ARG A 159 12.22 -16.10 -9.15
C ARG A 159 12.07 -15.23 -10.40
N ASN A 160 11.05 -15.48 -11.22
CA ASN A 160 10.70 -14.61 -12.34
C ASN A 160 9.86 -13.45 -11.82
N PHE A 161 10.53 -12.47 -11.21
CA PHE A 161 9.88 -11.33 -10.57
C PHE A 161 9.25 -10.35 -11.56
N THR A 162 9.80 -10.23 -12.78
CA THR A 162 9.18 -9.45 -13.86
C THR A 162 7.78 -9.96 -14.16
N GLU A 163 7.63 -11.29 -14.33
CA GLU A 163 6.31 -11.89 -14.54
C GLU A 163 5.42 -11.78 -13.31
N ALA A 164 5.97 -11.99 -12.10
CA ALA A 164 5.21 -11.84 -10.86
C ALA A 164 4.63 -10.42 -10.71
N PHE A 165 5.43 -9.38 -10.98
CA PHE A 165 5.00 -7.99 -10.90
C PHE A 165 3.94 -7.67 -11.96
N LYS A 166 4.10 -8.19 -13.19
CA LYS A 166 3.10 -8.06 -14.25
C LYS A 166 1.76 -8.70 -13.88
N ILE A 167 1.80 -9.90 -13.28
CA ILE A 167 0.58 -10.54 -12.77
C ILE A 167 -0.05 -9.65 -11.68
N LEU A 168 0.75 -9.16 -10.74
CA LEU A 168 0.25 -8.33 -9.64
C LEU A 168 -0.36 -7.01 -10.13
N SER A 169 0.23 -6.31 -11.11
CA SER A 169 -0.36 -5.08 -11.67
C SER A 169 -1.72 -5.33 -12.33
N LEU A 170 -1.89 -6.46 -13.01
CA LEU A 170 -3.16 -6.80 -13.66
C LEU A 170 -4.30 -7.05 -12.66
N PHE A 171 -3.98 -7.66 -11.51
CA PHE A 171 -4.98 -7.96 -10.48
C PHE A 171 -5.20 -6.79 -9.49
N HIS A 172 -4.15 -6.04 -9.20
CA HIS A 172 -4.24 -4.78 -8.45
C HIS A 172 -4.34 -3.63 -9.42
N LYS A 173 -5.48 -3.52 -10.10
CA LYS A 173 -5.72 -2.47 -11.10
C LYS A 173 -5.44 -1.06 -10.56
N HIS A 174 -5.71 -0.84 -9.27
CA HIS A 174 -5.47 0.43 -8.59
C HIS A 174 -4.10 0.53 -7.92
N GLY A 175 -3.14 -0.29 -8.36
CA GLY A 175 -1.74 -0.24 -7.94
C GLY A 175 -1.38 -1.32 -6.92
N PHE A 176 -0.19 -1.91 -7.09
CA PHE A 176 0.45 -2.72 -6.06
C PHE A 176 1.70 -2.04 -5.51
N GLY A 177 1.83 -2.01 -4.19
CA GLY A 177 2.94 -1.37 -3.51
C GLY A 177 4.19 -2.24 -3.38
N LEU A 178 5.35 -1.59 -3.46
CA LEU A 178 6.69 -2.17 -3.31
C LEU A 178 7.35 -1.86 -1.96
N PHE A 179 6.71 -1.09 -1.07
CA PHE A 179 7.20 -0.89 0.30
C PHE A 179 7.45 -2.21 1.06
N SER A 180 6.74 -3.27 0.70
CA SER A 180 6.91 -4.62 1.26
C SER A 180 7.75 -5.54 0.35
N ALA A 181 8.62 -5.00 -0.52
CA ALA A 181 9.41 -5.79 -1.46
C ALA A 181 10.28 -6.84 -0.75
N TYR A 182 10.90 -6.48 0.37
CA TYR A 182 11.65 -7.42 1.20
C TYR A 182 10.78 -8.59 1.67
N GLN A 183 9.60 -8.29 2.23
CA GLN A 183 8.69 -9.33 2.72
C GLN A 183 8.13 -10.20 1.59
N ARG A 184 7.76 -9.59 0.45
CA ARG A 184 7.04 -10.27 -0.64
C ARG A 184 7.94 -11.02 -1.62
N PHE A 185 9.16 -10.54 -1.81
CA PHE A 185 10.06 -11.03 -2.86
C PHE A 185 11.49 -11.26 -2.38
N GLY A 186 11.80 -10.96 -1.11
CA GLY A 186 13.14 -11.16 -0.55
C GLY A 186 14.21 -10.26 -1.18
N MET A 187 13.80 -9.10 -1.68
CA MET A 187 14.67 -8.15 -2.39
C MET A 187 14.67 -6.77 -1.75
N GLU A 188 15.75 -6.03 -1.99
CA GLU A 188 15.88 -4.63 -1.61
C GLU A 188 15.10 -3.71 -2.56
N TYR A 189 14.82 -2.48 -2.11
CA TYR A 189 14.02 -1.52 -2.89
C TYR A 189 14.64 -1.20 -4.25
N ASP A 190 15.96 -1.03 -4.32
CA ASP A 190 16.66 -0.68 -5.57
C ASP A 190 16.50 -1.78 -6.64
N GLU A 191 16.44 -3.05 -6.24
CA GLU A 191 16.19 -4.17 -7.15
C GLU A 191 14.74 -4.17 -7.62
N ALA A 192 13.79 -4.00 -6.69
CA ALA A 192 12.37 -3.92 -7.03
C ALA A 192 12.06 -2.76 -8.00
N VAL A 193 12.69 -1.60 -7.80
CA VAL A 193 12.56 -0.41 -8.66
C VAL A 193 13.06 -0.71 -10.09
N LYS A 194 14.20 -1.38 -10.23
CA LYS A 194 14.74 -1.75 -11.55
C LYS A 194 13.79 -2.67 -12.32
N ILE A 195 13.20 -3.65 -11.63
CA ILE A 195 12.21 -4.55 -12.23
C ILE A 195 10.97 -3.75 -12.63
N ALA A 196 10.42 -2.95 -11.71
CA ALA A 196 9.20 -2.17 -11.92
C ALA A 196 9.26 -1.24 -13.14
N ARG A 197 10.40 -0.55 -13.34
CA ARG A 197 10.61 0.32 -14.50
C ARG A 197 10.59 -0.41 -15.85
N GLY A 198 10.92 -1.70 -15.86
CA GLY A 198 11.03 -2.51 -17.07
C GLY A 198 9.74 -3.22 -17.49
N ILE A 199 8.62 -3.03 -16.79
CA ILE A 199 7.39 -3.77 -17.07
C ILE A 199 6.56 -3.03 -18.10
N GLU A 200 6.51 -3.58 -19.31
CA GLU A 200 5.62 -3.10 -20.36
C GLU A 200 4.15 -3.13 -19.94
N GLY A 201 3.39 -2.12 -20.36
CA GLY A 201 1.96 -2.03 -20.04
C GLY A 201 1.66 -1.56 -18.62
N THR A 202 2.65 -1.04 -17.89
CA THR A 202 2.47 -0.47 -16.56
C THR A 202 3.00 0.95 -16.44
N TYR A 203 2.55 1.66 -15.40
CA TYR A 203 3.12 2.93 -14.95
C TYR A 203 3.68 2.74 -13.55
N PHE A 204 4.95 3.07 -13.36
CA PHE A 204 5.62 3.01 -12.07
C PHE A 204 5.69 4.42 -11.45
N ASP A 205 4.99 4.61 -10.35
CA ASP A 205 5.14 5.77 -9.47
C ASP A 205 6.27 5.49 -8.48
N GLU A 206 7.42 6.07 -8.76
CA GLU A 206 8.62 5.90 -7.95
C GLU A 206 8.53 6.61 -6.60
N ALA A 207 7.86 7.75 -6.53
CA ALA A 207 7.71 8.51 -5.28
C ALA A 207 6.89 7.73 -4.24
N ASN A 208 5.89 6.97 -4.70
CA ASN A 208 5.03 6.15 -3.85
C ASN A 208 5.37 4.65 -3.89
N LEU A 209 6.44 4.26 -4.61
CA LEU A 209 6.85 2.88 -4.83
C LEU A 209 5.67 1.98 -5.22
N CYS A 210 4.86 2.44 -6.18
CA CYS A 210 3.62 1.78 -6.58
C CYS A 210 3.60 1.54 -8.08
N VAL A 211 3.23 0.32 -8.48
CA VAL A 211 3.12 -0.08 -9.89
C VAL A 211 1.65 -0.20 -10.25
N TYR A 212 1.24 0.57 -11.25
CA TYR A 212 -0.13 0.61 -11.76
C TYR A 212 -0.20 -0.05 -13.13
N ASP A 213 -1.29 -0.78 -13.40
CA ASP A 213 -1.66 -1.10 -14.78
C ASP A 213 -2.03 0.18 -15.54
N LEU A 214 -1.77 0.25 -16.85
CA LEU A 214 -2.13 1.45 -17.63
C LEU A 214 -3.62 1.77 -17.62
N SER A 215 -4.51 0.78 -17.41
CA SER A 215 -5.95 1.04 -17.23
C SER A 215 -6.25 1.94 -16.03
N ALA A 216 -5.40 1.96 -15.00
CA ALA A 216 -5.55 2.88 -13.87
C ALA A 216 -5.53 4.35 -14.32
N ILE A 217 -4.68 4.69 -15.29
CA ILE A 217 -4.61 6.04 -15.86
C ILE A 217 -5.93 6.37 -16.57
N GLU A 218 -6.51 5.41 -17.29
CA GLU A 218 -7.81 5.59 -17.94
C GLU A 218 -8.96 5.75 -16.94
N ASP A 219 -8.92 5.08 -15.80
CA ASP A 219 -9.89 5.26 -14.72
C ASP A 219 -9.82 6.68 -14.13
N VAL A 220 -8.61 7.19 -13.86
CA VAL A 220 -8.42 8.58 -13.42
C VAL A 220 -8.91 9.57 -14.50
N LYS A 221 -8.58 9.33 -15.77
CA LYS A 221 -9.04 10.15 -16.89
C LYS A 221 -10.56 10.16 -17.02
N SER A 222 -11.20 9.03 -16.77
CA SER A 222 -12.66 8.89 -16.83
C SER A 222 -13.33 9.72 -15.74
N LEU A 223 -12.79 9.73 -14.51
CA LEU A 223 -13.26 10.62 -13.46
C LEU A 223 -13.11 12.10 -13.87
N ILE A 224 -11.94 12.51 -14.36
CA ILE A 224 -11.70 13.91 -14.74
C ILE A 224 -12.65 14.34 -15.87
N LYS A 225 -12.83 13.49 -16.89
CA LYS A 225 -13.81 13.72 -17.97
C LYS A 225 -15.23 13.86 -17.42
N PHE A 226 -15.61 13.04 -16.45
CA PHE A 226 -16.91 13.15 -15.79
C PHE A 226 -17.06 14.50 -15.07
N ILE A 227 -16.07 14.93 -14.30
CA ILE A 227 -16.07 16.23 -13.60
C ILE A 227 -16.30 17.38 -14.61
N VAL A 228 -15.49 17.46 -15.67
CA VAL A 228 -15.61 18.56 -16.67
C VAL A 228 -16.88 18.47 -17.52
N SER A 229 -17.51 17.29 -17.61
CA SER A 229 -18.81 17.13 -18.29
C SER A 229 -19.99 17.63 -17.46
N LYS A 230 -19.84 17.66 -16.13
CA LYS A 230 -20.89 18.06 -15.18
C LYS A 230 -20.76 19.51 -14.75
N ASN A 231 -19.53 20.02 -14.68
CA ASN A 231 -19.26 21.38 -14.21
C ASN A 231 -18.19 22.03 -15.10
N ASP A 232 -18.63 22.91 -15.99
CA ASP A 232 -17.75 23.68 -16.87
C ASP A 232 -16.78 24.61 -16.11
N TYR A 233 -17.09 24.89 -14.84
CA TYR A 233 -16.29 25.75 -13.97
C TYR A 233 -15.45 24.99 -12.95
N ALA A 234 -15.33 23.67 -13.07
CA ALA A 234 -14.50 22.89 -12.16
C ALA A 234 -13.03 23.33 -12.24
N ILE A 235 -12.37 23.41 -11.08
CA ILE A 235 -10.95 23.70 -10.95
C ILE A 235 -10.33 22.56 -10.17
N PHE A 236 -9.35 21.85 -10.71
CA PHE A 236 -8.78 20.72 -10.01
C PHE A 236 -7.27 20.66 -10.16
N SER A 237 -6.60 20.15 -9.14
CA SER A 237 -5.16 19.88 -9.11
C SER A 237 -4.92 18.38 -9.02
N PRO A 238 -3.69 17.88 -9.28
CA PRO A 238 -3.35 16.49 -9.02
C PRO A 238 -3.69 16.05 -7.58
N ALA A 239 -3.42 16.92 -6.60
CA ALA A 239 -3.76 16.71 -5.20
C ALA A 239 -5.29 16.58 -4.96
N SER A 240 -6.11 17.45 -5.57
CA SER A 240 -7.58 17.35 -5.38
C SER A 240 -8.16 16.10 -6.03
N ILE A 241 -7.58 15.63 -7.15
CA ILE A 241 -7.97 14.35 -7.76
C ILE A 241 -7.55 13.16 -6.89
N ALA A 242 -6.33 13.15 -6.36
CA ALA A 242 -5.86 12.10 -5.45
C ALA A 242 -6.69 12.05 -4.15
N LEU A 243 -7.18 13.18 -3.65
CA LEU A 243 -8.10 13.21 -2.52
C LEU A 243 -9.45 12.54 -2.82
N LYS A 244 -9.95 12.63 -4.07
CA LYS A 244 -11.18 11.96 -4.52
C LYS A 244 -10.95 10.47 -4.82
N LEU A 245 -9.74 10.10 -5.24
CA LEU A 245 -9.34 8.73 -5.54
C LEU A 245 -8.29 8.25 -4.54
N SER A 246 -8.73 7.73 -3.38
CA SER A 246 -7.84 7.30 -2.28
C SER A 246 -6.74 6.30 -2.65
N TRP A 247 -6.84 5.63 -3.81
CA TRP A 247 -5.85 4.68 -4.33
C TRP A 247 -4.86 5.31 -5.33
N ALA A 248 -5.21 6.46 -5.92
CA ALA A 248 -4.39 7.16 -6.89
C ALA A 248 -3.44 8.12 -6.17
N SER A 249 -2.18 8.08 -6.54
CA SER A 249 -1.22 9.08 -6.09
C SER A 249 -1.39 10.41 -6.83
N GLU A 250 -0.82 11.48 -6.27
CA GLU A 250 -0.75 12.76 -6.95
C GLU A 250 0.02 12.66 -8.29
N GLU A 251 1.08 11.83 -8.36
CA GLU A 251 1.84 11.60 -9.58
C GLU A 251 1.01 10.88 -10.66
N LEU A 252 0.24 9.86 -10.29
CA LEU A 252 -0.68 9.19 -11.22
C LEU A 252 -1.76 10.18 -11.73
N ALA A 253 -2.29 11.01 -10.83
CA ALA A 253 -3.25 12.04 -11.20
C ALA A 253 -2.64 13.10 -12.15
N ALA A 254 -1.41 13.55 -11.87
CA ALA A 254 -0.67 14.47 -12.72
C ALA A 254 -0.39 13.88 -14.11
N ARG A 255 -0.03 12.59 -14.16
CA ARG A 255 0.15 11.84 -15.40
C ARG A 255 -1.12 11.82 -16.24
N ALA A 256 -2.26 11.49 -15.64
CA ALA A 256 -3.57 11.49 -16.29
C ALA A 256 -3.98 12.87 -16.82
N LEU A 257 -3.81 13.91 -16.00
CA LEU A 257 -4.09 15.31 -16.37
C LEU A 257 -3.23 15.78 -17.55
N SER A 258 -1.94 15.44 -17.56
CA SER A 258 -1.03 15.79 -18.66
C SER A 258 -1.45 15.16 -19.99
N GLU A 259 -1.98 13.93 -19.96
CA GLU A 259 -2.52 13.32 -21.18
C GLU A 259 -3.80 13.98 -21.68
N LEU A 260 -4.69 14.36 -20.76
CA LEU A 260 -5.93 15.07 -21.09
C LEU A 260 -5.65 16.48 -21.60
N GLU A 261 -4.62 17.15 -21.09
CA GLU A 261 -4.17 18.45 -21.56
C GLU A 261 -3.66 18.36 -23.00
N ARG A 262 -2.77 17.42 -23.28
CA ARG A 262 -2.29 17.16 -24.65
C ARG A 262 -3.41 16.75 -25.61
N GLY A 263 -4.44 16.07 -25.08
CA GLY A 263 -5.66 15.72 -25.82
C GLY A 263 -6.67 16.86 -25.96
N GLY A 264 -6.39 18.05 -25.41
CA GLY A 264 -7.25 19.22 -25.52
C GLY A 264 -8.51 19.20 -24.65
N ILE A 265 -8.64 18.28 -23.68
CA ILE A 265 -9.82 18.19 -22.79
C ILE A 265 -9.74 19.19 -21.63
N VAL A 266 -8.54 19.36 -21.08
CA VAL A 266 -8.27 20.31 -19.98
C VAL A 266 -7.12 21.24 -20.36
N SER A 267 -6.99 22.36 -19.66
CA SER A 267 -5.89 23.31 -19.83
C SER A 267 -5.27 23.64 -18.48
N LYS A 268 -3.94 23.59 -18.37
CA LYS A 268 -3.24 24.00 -17.15
C LYS A 268 -3.22 25.53 -17.03
N LYS A 269 -3.55 26.03 -15.85
CA LYS A 269 -3.56 27.46 -15.49
C LYS A 269 -2.86 27.64 -14.15
N GLY A 270 -1.54 27.84 -14.18
CA GLY A 270 -0.71 27.83 -12.98
C GLY A 270 -0.61 26.42 -12.37
N GLY A 271 -0.97 26.26 -11.10
CA GLY A 271 -0.94 24.97 -10.39
C GLY A 271 -2.19 24.10 -10.55
N VAL A 272 -3.19 24.56 -11.29
CA VAL A 272 -4.51 23.91 -11.43
C VAL A 272 -4.86 23.66 -12.90
N TYR A 273 -5.88 22.83 -13.11
CA TYR A 273 -6.45 22.49 -14.40
C TYR A 273 -7.92 22.90 -14.45
N VAL A 274 -8.35 23.35 -15.62
CA VAL A 274 -9.74 23.67 -15.94
C VAL A 274 -10.13 23.02 -17.26
N LYS A 275 -11.42 22.98 -17.59
CA LYS A 275 -11.89 22.56 -18.92
C LYS A 275 -11.27 23.45 -20.01
N SER A 276 -10.84 22.85 -21.12
CA SER A 276 -10.26 23.60 -22.25
C SER A 276 -11.25 24.60 -22.82
N GLY A 277 -10.73 25.76 -23.25
CA GLY A 277 -11.52 26.85 -23.84
C GLY A 277 -12.24 27.75 -22.84
N VAL A 278 -12.12 27.48 -21.53
CA VAL A 278 -12.72 28.32 -20.48
C VAL A 278 -11.82 29.51 -20.15
N ASP A 279 -12.42 30.70 -20.05
CA ASP A 279 -11.76 31.91 -19.54
C ASP A 279 -11.53 31.78 -18.03
N PHE A 280 -10.25 31.69 -17.66
CA PHE A 280 -9.84 31.46 -16.28
C PHE A 280 -10.10 32.65 -15.34
N ASP A 281 -10.00 33.88 -15.85
CA ASP A 281 -10.22 35.07 -15.02
C ASP A 281 -11.72 35.27 -14.75
N ALA A 282 -12.56 35.08 -15.78
CA ALA A 282 -14.01 35.06 -15.63
C ALA A 282 -14.45 33.93 -14.68
N LEU A 283 -13.81 32.76 -14.78
CA LEU A 283 -14.09 31.62 -13.91
C LEU A 283 -13.75 31.92 -12.44
N LYS A 284 -12.63 32.58 -12.15
CA LYS A 284 -12.29 32.98 -10.76
C LYS A 284 -13.30 33.96 -10.18
N GLN A 285 -13.72 34.95 -10.95
CA GLN A 285 -14.74 35.91 -10.50
C GLN A 285 -16.09 35.20 -10.27
N SER A 286 -16.48 34.30 -11.18
CA SER A 286 -17.67 33.46 -11.02
C SER A 286 -17.58 32.59 -9.77
N LEU A 287 -16.40 32.02 -9.49
CA LEU A 287 -16.18 31.17 -8.33
C LEU A 287 -16.39 31.94 -7.01
N GLU A 288 -15.83 33.14 -6.88
CA GLU A 288 -16.01 33.99 -5.70
C GLU A 288 -17.50 34.26 -5.44
N ASN A 289 -18.27 34.58 -6.49
CA ASN A 289 -19.71 34.80 -6.38
C ASN A 289 -20.46 33.51 -6.02
N ARG A 290 -20.13 32.37 -6.65
CA ARG A 290 -20.76 31.08 -6.36
C ARG A 290 -20.53 30.64 -4.92
N ILE A 291 -19.31 30.77 -4.40
CA ILE A 291 -19.00 30.48 -2.99
C ILE A 291 -19.81 31.38 -2.07
N PHE A 292 -19.86 32.69 -2.36
CA PHE A 292 -20.64 33.64 -1.57
C PHE A 292 -22.13 33.28 -1.55
N ASP A 293 -22.72 32.96 -2.70
CA ASP A 293 -24.14 32.59 -2.80
C ASP A 293 -24.44 31.28 -2.06
N LEU A 294 -23.52 30.31 -2.08
CA LEU A 294 -23.65 29.04 -1.37
C LEU A 294 -23.64 29.24 0.15
N ILE A 295 -22.70 30.05 0.66
CA ILE A 295 -22.63 30.42 2.07
C ILE A 295 -23.89 31.19 2.47
N LYS A 296 -24.30 32.18 1.66
CA LYS A 296 -25.51 32.98 1.91
C LYS A 296 -26.77 32.13 1.96
N LYS A 297 -26.90 31.14 1.06
CA LYS A 297 -28.02 30.19 1.04
C LYS A 297 -28.09 29.32 2.30
N GLY A 298 -26.95 29.00 2.90
CA GLY A 298 -26.89 28.25 4.16
C GLY A 298 -27.35 29.05 5.40
N GLY A 299 -27.48 30.38 5.30
CA GLY A 299 -28.01 31.22 6.36
C GLY A 299 -27.22 31.08 7.66
N ILE A 300 -27.88 30.62 8.72
CA ILE A 300 -27.27 30.43 10.05
C ILE A 300 -26.42 29.14 10.15
N ALA A 301 -26.48 28.26 9.15
CA ALA A 301 -25.75 27.01 9.09
C ALA A 301 -25.09 26.84 7.70
N PRO A 302 -24.13 27.72 7.33
CA PRO A 302 -23.41 27.59 6.07
C PRO A 302 -22.60 26.28 6.03
N LEU A 303 -22.39 25.77 4.83
CA LEU A 303 -21.48 24.64 4.63
C LEU A 303 -20.06 25.03 5.06
N ALA A 304 -19.37 24.10 5.73
CA ALA A 304 -17.96 24.27 6.05
C ALA A 304 -17.14 24.43 4.76
N PRO A 305 -16.00 25.15 4.79
CA PRO A 305 -15.18 25.44 3.61
C PRO A 305 -14.91 24.23 2.71
N TYR A 306 -14.46 23.11 3.26
CA TYR A 306 -14.17 21.93 2.44
C TYR A 306 -15.42 21.31 1.78
N ASN A 307 -16.58 21.38 2.43
CA ASN A 307 -17.83 20.92 1.85
C ASN A 307 -18.27 21.85 0.70
N VAL A 308 -18.02 23.15 0.80
CA VAL A 308 -18.23 24.09 -0.31
C VAL A 308 -17.33 23.73 -1.48
N TYR A 309 -16.08 23.35 -1.22
CA TYR A 309 -15.12 23.05 -2.27
C TYR A 309 -15.49 21.75 -3.00
N ASP A 310 -15.91 20.74 -2.26
CA ASP A 310 -16.39 19.47 -2.81
C ASP A 310 -17.66 19.68 -3.65
N GLU A 311 -18.63 20.46 -3.15
CA GLU A 311 -19.87 20.81 -3.86
C GLU A 311 -19.61 21.55 -5.19
N LEU A 312 -18.59 22.41 -5.20
CA LEU A 312 -18.23 23.21 -6.38
C LEU A 312 -17.22 22.53 -7.30
N GLU A 313 -16.74 21.33 -6.96
CA GLU A 313 -15.68 20.63 -7.67
C GLU A 313 -14.45 21.53 -7.91
N ILE A 314 -14.00 22.19 -6.83
CA ILE A 314 -12.83 23.06 -6.82
C ILE A 314 -11.71 22.50 -5.93
N ASP A 315 -10.46 22.73 -6.31
CA ASP A 315 -9.33 22.42 -5.48
C ASP A 315 -9.29 23.34 -4.24
N ARG A 316 -8.70 22.82 -3.17
CA ARG A 316 -8.66 23.52 -1.88
C ARG A 316 -7.94 24.86 -1.95
N SER A 317 -6.89 24.98 -2.76
CA SER A 317 -6.12 26.24 -2.86
C SER A 317 -6.96 27.33 -3.52
N SER A 318 -7.66 27.02 -4.62
CA SER A 318 -8.55 27.98 -5.27
C SER A 318 -9.73 28.37 -4.37
N GLY A 319 -10.30 27.41 -3.65
CA GLY A 319 -11.36 27.68 -2.67
C GLY A 319 -10.89 28.60 -1.54
N ASP A 320 -9.74 28.30 -0.94
CA ASP A 320 -9.15 29.09 0.13
C ASP A 320 -8.83 30.53 -0.32
N ASP A 321 -8.29 30.71 -1.52
CA ASP A 321 -7.98 32.03 -2.05
C ASP A 321 -9.24 32.85 -2.36
N ALA A 322 -10.30 32.22 -2.85
CA ALA A 322 -11.60 32.87 -3.03
C ALA A 322 -12.21 33.29 -1.68
N LEU A 323 -12.19 32.44 -0.66
CA LEU A 323 -12.67 32.78 0.69
C LEU A 323 -11.86 33.92 1.32
N LYS A 324 -10.52 33.93 1.17
CA LYS A 324 -9.67 35.04 1.66
C LYS A 324 -10.09 36.36 1.03
N LYS A 325 -10.34 36.39 -0.29
CA LYS A 325 -10.81 37.60 -0.97
C LYS A 325 -12.19 38.04 -0.51
N LEU A 326 -13.13 37.11 -0.36
CA LEU A 326 -14.47 37.40 0.18
C LEU A 326 -14.40 37.94 1.62
N THR A 327 -13.46 37.43 2.42
CA THR A 327 -13.19 37.92 3.78
C THR A 327 -12.60 39.33 3.76
N TYR A 328 -11.62 39.59 2.88
CA TYR A 328 -11.05 40.92 2.70
C TYR A 328 -12.11 41.94 2.23
N ALA A 329 -13.01 41.52 1.35
CA ALA A 329 -14.16 42.30 0.89
C ALA A 329 -15.29 42.42 1.93
N LYS A 330 -15.13 41.84 3.14
CA LYS A 330 -16.11 41.83 4.24
C LYS A 330 -17.46 41.19 3.88
N LYS A 331 -17.49 40.29 2.89
CA LYS A 331 -18.69 39.55 2.47
C LYS A 331 -18.89 38.26 3.28
N VAL A 332 -17.79 37.65 3.74
CA VAL A 332 -17.77 36.44 4.57
C VAL A 332 -16.89 36.71 5.78
N VAL A 333 -17.22 36.11 6.93
CA VAL A 333 -16.40 36.19 8.14
C VAL A 333 -16.02 34.78 8.56
N ARG A 334 -14.72 34.53 8.73
CA ARG A 334 -14.21 33.28 9.27
C ARG A 334 -14.39 33.26 10.79
N LEU A 335 -15.07 32.25 11.31
CA LEU A 335 -15.34 32.12 12.74
C LEU A 335 -14.29 31.24 13.44
N ALA A 336 -13.76 30.23 12.75
CA ALA A 336 -12.72 29.35 13.29
C ALA A 336 -11.88 28.70 12.18
N HIS A 337 -11.01 27.75 12.56
CA HIS A 337 -10.37 26.89 11.56
C HIS A 337 -11.43 26.01 10.88
N ASN A 338 -11.57 26.14 9.56
CA ASN A 338 -12.59 25.44 8.77
C ASN A 338 -14.04 25.79 9.16
N LEU A 339 -14.30 27.05 9.58
CA LEU A 339 -15.64 27.59 9.85
C LEU A 339 -15.77 29.04 9.39
#